data_AF-I2E8A5-F1
#
_entry.id   AF-I2E8A5-F1
#
_cell.length_a   1.000
_cell.length_b   1.000
_cell.length_c   1.000
_cell.angle_alpha   90.00
_cell.angle_beta   90.00
_cell.angle_gamma   90.00
#
_symmetry.space_group_name_H-M   'P 1'
#
loop_
_entity.id
_entity.type
_entity.pdbx_description
1 polymer ?
#
loop_
_entity_poly.entity_id
_entity_poly.type
_entity_poly.pdbx_seq_one_letter_code
_entity_poly.pdbx_strand_id
1 'polypeptide(L)'
;MANFYSDIPEIKFELENSPLMPRIVELKERGFADKDQYAEAPQDQADAMDSYDKVLDIVGDITGNVIAANAEEVDAEGPHHENGRVRYASKTYENLEAMNKAGLNGV
;
A
#
# COMPACT_ATOMS: atom_id res chain seq x y z
N MET A 1 6.78 -4.57 16.27
CA MET A 1 7.18 -4.61 14.84
C MET A 1 7.06 -3.18 14.32
N ALA A 2 7.93 -2.73 13.42
CA ALA A 2 7.81 -1.37 12.89
C ALA A 2 6.62 -1.29 11.93
N ASN A 3 5.82 -0.24 11.96
CA ASN A 3 4.73 -0.03 11.02
C ASN A 3 4.73 1.44 10.61
N PHE A 4 5.20 1.71 9.39
CA PHE A 4 5.44 3.07 8.94
C PHE A 4 4.16 3.87 8.66
N TYR A 5 2.98 3.24 8.81
CA TYR A 5 1.70 3.95 8.84
C TYR A 5 1.31 4.34 10.26
N SER A 6 1.29 3.40 11.21
CA SER A 6 0.86 3.69 12.59
C SER A 6 1.92 4.40 13.45
N ASP A 7 3.20 4.25 13.10
CA ASP A 7 4.32 4.87 13.82
C ASP A 7 4.46 6.37 13.51
N ILE A 8 3.75 6.88 12.49
CA ILE A 8 3.70 8.29 12.09
C ILE A 8 2.25 8.79 12.26
N PRO A 9 1.89 9.31 13.45
CA PRO A 9 0.51 9.68 13.78
C PRO A 9 -0.12 10.67 12.80
N GLU A 10 0.69 11.51 12.17
CA GLU A 10 0.27 12.50 11.19
C GLU A 10 -0.37 11.87 9.94
N ILE A 11 0.07 10.67 9.53
CA ILE A 11 -0.48 9.99 8.36
C ILE A 11 -1.91 9.53 8.65
N LYS A 12 -2.12 8.88 9.80
CA LYS A 12 -3.45 8.48 10.25
C LYS A 12 -4.34 9.68 10.53
N PHE A 13 -3.78 10.74 11.12
CA PHE A 13 -4.51 11.98 11.35
C PHE A 13 -5.03 12.59 10.05
N GLU A 14 -4.21 12.68 8.99
CA GLU A 14 -4.65 13.22 7.71
C GLU A 14 -5.75 12.35 7.09
N LEU A 15 -5.61 11.01 7.12
CA LEU A 15 -6.65 10.10 6.63
C LEU A 15 -8.00 10.34 7.35
N GLU A 16 -7.99 10.46 8.66
CA GLU A 16 -9.21 10.57 9.46
C GLU A 16 -9.81 11.98 9.49
N ASN A 17 -8.99 13.02 9.40
CA ASN A 17 -9.41 14.40 9.71
C ASN A 17 -9.33 15.35 8.52
N SER A 18 -8.82 14.94 7.36
CA SER A 18 -8.77 15.82 6.20
C SER A 18 -10.18 16.24 5.79
N PRO A 19 -10.48 17.55 5.67
CA PRO A 19 -11.80 18.02 5.24
C PRO A 19 -12.12 17.61 3.80
N LEU A 20 -11.13 17.18 3.04
CA LEU A 20 -11.29 16.72 1.66
C LEU A 20 -11.61 15.22 1.57
N MET A 21 -11.38 14.44 2.63
CA MET A 21 -11.56 12.98 2.56
C MET A 21 -12.96 12.54 2.11
N PRO A 22 -14.07 13.13 2.58
CA PRO A 22 -15.40 12.76 2.10
C PRO A 22 -15.52 12.86 0.57
N ARG A 23 -14.95 13.92 -0.01
CA ARG A 23 -14.97 14.13 -1.46
C ARG A 23 -14.03 13.17 -2.19
N ILE A 24 -12.88 12.85 -1.60
CA ILE A 24 -11.92 11.91 -2.18
C ILE A 24 -12.52 10.50 -2.23
N VAL A 25 -13.12 10.03 -1.14
CA VAL A 25 -13.80 8.72 -1.07
C VAL A 25 -14.92 8.65 -2.11
N GLU A 26 -15.79 9.66 -2.16
CA GLU A 26 -16.88 9.71 -3.13
C GLU A 26 -16.37 9.56 -4.58
N LEU A 27 -15.26 10.22 -4.93
CA LEU A 27 -14.66 10.16 -6.26
C LEU A 27 -13.96 8.83 -6.54
N LYS A 28 -13.17 8.31 -5.59
CA LYS A 28 -12.42 7.05 -5.73
C LYS A 28 -13.38 5.86 -5.85
N GLU A 29 -14.45 5.86 -5.06
CA GLU A 29 -15.49 4.81 -5.08
C GLU A 29 -16.58 5.06 -6.12
N ARG A 30 -16.46 6.10 -6.97
CA ARG A 30 -17.44 6.48 -8.01
C ARG A 30 -18.88 6.60 -7.46
N GLY A 31 -19.02 7.17 -6.27
CA GLY A 31 -20.29 7.24 -5.56
C GLY A 31 -20.84 5.88 -5.11
N PHE A 32 -19.97 4.92 -4.84
CA PHE A 32 -20.30 3.54 -4.45
C PHE A 32 -21.13 2.80 -5.51
N ALA A 33 -20.89 3.07 -6.78
CA ALA A 33 -21.65 2.50 -7.91
C ALA A 33 -21.57 0.96 -7.98
N ASP A 34 -20.55 0.38 -7.35
CA ASP A 34 -20.21 -1.04 -7.42
C ASP A 34 -20.71 -1.83 -6.19
N LYS A 35 -21.29 -1.17 -5.19
CA LYS A 35 -21.67 -1.76 -3.89
C LYS A 35 -22.64 -2.95 -3.98
N ASP A 36 -23.50 -2.97 -5.00
CA ASP A 36 -24.50 -4.02 -5.24
C ASP A 36 -24.01 -5.03 -6.30
N GLN A 37 -22.85 -4.79 -6.91
CA GLN A 37 -22.29 -5.60 -8.00
C GLN A 37 -21.20 -6.56 -7.52
N TYR A 38 -20.39 -6.13 -6.54
CA TYR A 38 -19.28 -6.91 -5.99
C TYR A 38 -19.35 -6.98 -4.47
N ALA A 39 -19.05 -8.16 -3.91
CA ALA A 39 -19.15 -8.39 -2.47
C ALA A 39 -18.10 -7.59 -1.68
N GLU A 40 -16.94 -7.34 -2.28
CA GLU A 40 -15.86 -6.54 -1.71
C GLU A 40 -15.97 -5.03 -1.95
N ALA A 41 -17.00 -4.56 -2.67
CA ALA A 41 -17.15 -3.13 -2.93
C ALA A 41 -17.62 -2.39 -1.66
N PRO A 42 -16.99 -1.24 -1.31
CA PRO A 42 -17.42 -0.44 -0.17
C PRO A 42 -18.88 -0.03 -0.28
N GLN A 43 -19.63 -0.19 0.82
CA GLN A 43 -21.06 0.10 0.85
C GLN A 43 -21.35 1.59 1.06
N ASP A 44 -20.50 2.23 1.85
CA ASP A 44 -20.60 3.64 2.20
C ASP A 44 -19.22 4.20 2.57
N GLN A 45 -19.22 5.47 2.97
CA GLN A 45 -17.99 6.17 3.32
C GLN A 45 -17.28 5.55 4.52
N ALA A 46 -18.00 5.06 5.53
CA ALA A 46 -17.37 4.47 6.71
C ALA A 46 -16.68 3.15 6.35
N ASP A 47 -17.31 2.33 5.51
CA ASP A 47 -16.77 1.07 5.01
C ASP A 47 -15.52 1.27 4.14
N ALA A 48 -15.53 2.29 3.27
CA ALA A 48 -14.36 2.66 2.47
C ALA A 48 -13.20 3.13 3.35
N MET A 49 -13.47 3.99 4.34
CA MET A 49 -12.43 4.49 5.25
C MET A 49 -11.82 3.38 6.12
N ASP A 50 -12.64 2.46 6.62
CA ASP A 50 -12.15 1.27 7.36
C ASP A 50 -11.29 0.37 6.47
N SER A 51 -11.70 0.18 5.22
CA SER A 51 -10.91 -0.56 4.23
C SER A 51 -9.56 0.11 3.95
N TYR A 52 -9.53 1.45 3.81
CA TYR A 52 -8.28 2.19 3.60
C TYR A 52 -7.34 2.10 4.82
N ASP A 53 -7.86 2.24 6.05
CA ASP A 53 -7.05 2.10 7.27
C ASP A 53 -6.39 0.72 7.34
N LYS A 54 -7.13 -0.35 7.03
CA LYS A 54 -6.61 -1.73 7.00
C LYS A 54 -5.54 -1.94 5.92
N VAL A 55 -5.77 -1.40 4.72
CA VAL A 55 -4.77 -1.50 3.63
C VAL A 55 -3.50 -0.75 4.02
N LEU A 56 -3.63 0.45 4.58
CA LEU A 56 -2.49 1.26 5.02
C LEU A 56 -1.73 0.60 6.17
N ASP A 57 -2.42 -0.09 7.08
CA ASP A 57 -1.78 -0.88 8.14
C ASP A 57 -0.91 -2.01 7.56
N ILE A 58 -1.44 -2.77 6.60
CA ILE A 58 -0.68 -3.83 5.90
C ILE A 58 0.52 -3.23 5.15
N VAL A 59 0.32 -2.13 4.43
CA VAL A 59 1.40 -1.43 3.71
C VAL A 59 2.46 -0.95 4.68
N GLY A 60 2.07 -0.38 5.83
CA GLY A 60 2.97 0.10 6.86
C GLY A 60 3.83 -1.00 7.46
N ASP A 61 3.24 -2.17 7.74
CA ASP A 61 3.94 -3.36 8.23
C ASP A 61 4.99 -3.87 7.22
N ILE A 62 4.58 -4.07 5.96
CA ILE A 62 5.49 -4.53 4.88
C ILE A 62 6.62 -3.53 4.68
N THR A 63 6.30 -2.23 4.70
CA THR A 63 7.31 -1.18 4.53
C THR A 63 8.32 -1.21 5.68
N GLY A 64 7.84 -1.28 6.93
CA GLY A 64 8.70 -1.24 8.11
C GLY A 64 9.55 -2.49 8.31
N ASN A 65 9.03 -3.68 7.97
CA ASN A 65 9.66 -4.94 8.34
C ASN A 65 10.27 -5.73 7.18
N VAL A 66 9.83 -5.47 5.94
CA VAL A 66 10.39 -6.12 4.75
C VAL A 66 11.21 -5.12 3.93
N ILE A 67 10.59 -4.04 3.48
CA ILE A 67 11.23 -3.10 2.56
C ILE A 67 12.39 -2.36 3.24
N ALA A 68 12.16 -1.81 4.44
CA ALA A 68 13.19 -1.07 5.17
C ALA A 68 14.37 -1.95 5.57
N ALA A 69 14.11 -3.21 5.97
CA ALA A 69 15.17 -4.18 6.31
C ALA A 69 16.04 -4.54 5.09
N ASN A 70 15.44 -4.60 3.91
CA ASN A 70 16.10 -4.92 2.66
C ASN A 70 16.79 -3.72 1.98
N ALA A 71 16.52 -2.49 2.42
CA ALA A 71 16.87 -1.27 1.69
C ALA A 71 18.38 -1.10 1.45
N GLU A 72 19.21 -1.37 2.48
CA GLU A 72 20.66 -1.25 2.38
C GLU A 72 21.25 -2.25 1.37
N GLU A 73 20.81 -3.50 1.40
CA GLU A 73 21.25 -4.53 0.46
C GLU A 73 20.82 -4.24 -0.98
N VAL A 74 19.61 -3.72 -1.18
CA VAL A 74 19.13 -3.29 -2.51
C VAL A 74 20.03 -2.20 -3.09
N ASP A 75 20.40 -1.20 -2.29
CA ASP A 75 21.25 -0.09 -2.72
C ASP A 75 22.68 -0.57 -3.03
N ALA A 76 23.23 -1.44 -2.17
CA ALA A 76 24.57 -1.99 -2.33
C ALA A 76 24.71 -2.89 -3.58
N GLU A 77 23.72 -3.72 -3.88
CA GLU A 77 23.72 -4.60 -5.05
C GLU A 77 23.42 -3.80 -6.34
N GLY A 78 22.37 -2.98 -6.30
CA GLY A 78 21.85 -2.27 -7.46
C GLY A 78 21.32 -3.19 -8.57
N PRO A 79 20.71 -2.62 -9.63
CA PRO A 79 20.29 -3.40 -10.78
C PRO A 79 21.49 -3.80 -11.67
N HIS A 80 21.38 -4.94 -12.33
CA HIS A 80 22.38 -5.45 -13.27
C HIS A 80 21.83 -5.49 -14.69
N HIS A 81 22.65 -5.10 -15.68
CA HIS A 81 22.31 -5.29 -17.08
C HIS A 81 23.12 -6.46 -17.66
N GLU A 82 22.43 -7.49 -18.14
CA GLU A 82 23.05 -8.66 -18.74
C GLU A 82 22.18 -9.22 -19.88
N ASN A 83 22.81 -9.64 -20.97
CA ASN A 83 22.14 -10.27 -22.13
C ASN A 83 20.97 -9.43 -22.70
N GLY A 84 21.14 -8.10 -22.72
CA GLY A 84 20.12 -7.17 -23.23
C GLY A 84 18.90 -7.02 -22.32
N ARG A 85 18.97 -7.45 -21.07
CA ARG A 85 17.91 -7.33 -20.07
C ARG A 85 18.45 -6.76 -18.76
N VAL A 86 17.60 -6.02 -18.06
CA VAL A 86 17.88 -5.58 -16.69
C VAL A 86 17.36 -6.63 -15.72
N ARG A 87 18.17 -6.99 -14.73
CA ARG A 87 17.78 -7.77 -13.56
C ARG A 87 17.81 -6.85 -12.35
N TYR A 88 16.80 -6.98 -11.49
CA TYR A 88 16.76 -6.24 -10.23
C TYR A 88 17.74 -6.85 -9.22
N ALA A 89 18.07 -6.09 -8.18
CA ALA A 89 18.75 -6.62 -7.02
C ALA A 89 17.93 -7.76 -6.40
N SER A 90 18.59 -8.76 -5.83
CA SER A 90 17.99 -9.94 -5.21
C SER A 90 16.86 -9.58 -4.22
N LYS A 91 17.12 -8.65 -3.31
CA LYS A 91 16.16 -8.16 -2.32
C LYS A 91 14.99 -7.36 -2.91
N THR A 92 15.15 -6.80 -4.11
CA THR A 92 14.02 -6.16 -4.80
C THR A 92 12.98 -7.21 -5.23
N TYR A 93 13.39 -8.43 -5.59
CA TYR A 93 12.45 -9.51 -5.87
C TYR A 93 11.68 -9.95 -4.63
N GLU A 94 12.36 -10.05 -3.48
CA GLU A 94 11.70 -10.35 -2.18
C GLU A 94 10.68 -9.27 -1.81
N ASN A 95 11.05 -7.99 -1.96
CA ASN A 95 10.13 -6.85 -1.76
C ASN A 95 8.91 -6.95 -2.67
N LEU A 96 9.13 -7.23 -3.96
CA LEU A 96 8.06 -7.36 -4.94
C LEU A 96 7.15 -8.55 -4.62
N GLU A 97 7.70 -9.67 -4.17
CA GLU A 97 6.94 -10.86 -3.77
C GLU A 97 6.05 -10.56 -2.56
N ALA A 98 6.56 -9.85 -1.55
CA ALA A 98 5.77 -9.44 -0.38
C ALA A 98 4.59 -8.54 -0.78
N MET A 99 4.85 -7.53 -1.61
CA MET A 99 3.81 -6.62 -2.13
C MET A 99 2.76 -7.37 -2.97
N ASN A 100 3.19 -8.33 -3.79
CA ASN A 100 2.28 -9.17 -4.58
C ASN A 100 1.39 -10.05 -3.70
N LYS A 101 1.96 -10.71 -2.70
CA LYS A 101 1.20 -11.56 -1.76
C LYS A 101 0.17 -10.76 -0.96
N ALA A 102 0.46 -9.49 -0.68
CA ALA A 102 -0.44 -8.56 -0.03
C ALA A 102 -1.50 -7.94 -0.95
N GLY A 103 -1.49 -8.25 -2.26
CA GLY A 103 -2.45 -7.71 -3.23
C GLY A 103 -2.23 -6.24 -3.59
N LEU A 104 -1.04 -5.68 -3.32
CA LEU A 104 -0.78 -4.24 -3.43
C LEU A 104 -0.38 -3.76 -4.84
N ASN A 105 -0.19 -4.68 -5.80
CA ASN A 105 0.27 -4.35 -7.16
C ASN A 105 -0.87 -4.20 -8.20
N GLY A 106 -2.05 -3.79 -7.75
CA GLY A 106 -3.23 -3.54 -8.60
C GLY A 106 -4.31 -2.65 -7.98
N VAL A 107 -3.94 -1.83 -6.99
CA VAL A 107 -4.82 -0.97 -6.15
C VAL A 107 -5.11 0.39 -6.80
#